data_AF-A0AAP8QG37-F1
#
_entry.id   AF-A0AAP8QG37-F1
#
_cell.length_a   1.000
_cell.length_b   1.000
_cell.length_c   1.000
_cell.angle_alpha   90.00
_cell.angle_beta   90.00
_cell.angle_gamma   90.00
#
_symmetry.space_group_name_H-M   'P 1'
#
loop_
_entity.id
_entity.type
_entity.pdbx_description
1 polymer ?
#
loop_
_entity_poly.entity_id
_entity_poly.type
_entity_poly.pdbx_seq_one_letter_code
_entity_poly.pdbx_strand_id
1 'polypeptide(L)'
;MGTHIRTERSDKKKRIYPYLRKSTAENLELLRQAVNTQKEVSIHDLAEDFLDVVTMTPAFINWIQDKYKVPGDHPLRVVPVLENKRCKLIRLFEGQRIKT
;
A
#
# COMPACT_ATOMS: atom_id res chain seq x y z
N MET A 1 53.42 6.73 -18.74
CA MET A 1 52.32 6.79 -17.75
C MET A 1 51.02 6.98 -18.50
N GLY A 2 50.06 6.09 -18.30
CA GLY A 2 48.76 6.17 -18.96
C GLY A 2 47.81 5.20 -18.29
N THR A 3 47.38 5.54 -17.08
CA THR A 3 46.34 4.79 -16.37
C THR A 3 45.03 5.00 -17.13
N HIS A 4 44.57 3.94 -17.81
CA HIS A 4 43.21 3.88 -18.34
C HIS A 4 42.24 3.99 -17.17
N ILE A 5 41.64 5.17 -17.01
CA ILE A 5 40.54 5.39 -16.08
C ILE A 5 39.36 4.58 -16.62
N ARG A 6 39.08 3.45 -15.96
CA ARG A 6 37.86 2.68 -16.14
C ARG A 6 36.71 3.61 -15.74
N THR A 7 36.02 4.19 -16.70
CA THR A 7 34.75 4.88 -16.45
C THR A 7 33.83 3.89 -15.76
N GLU A 8 33.51 4.17 -14.50
CA GLU A 8 32.55 3.43 -13.72
C GLU A 8 31.28 3.23 -14.54
N ARG A 9 30.78 2.00 -14.57
CA ARG A 9 29.44 1.69 -15.10
C ARG A 9 28.41 2.41 -14.22
N SER A 10 28.14 3.67 -14.54
CA SER A 10 26.94 4.38 -14.10
C SER A 10 25.75 3.88 -14.89
N ASP A 11 25.36 2.63 -14.64
CA ASP A 11 24.10 2.11 -15.19
C ASP A 11 23.39 1.21 -14.18
N LYS A 12 23.51 1.55 -12.89
CA LYS A 12 22.40 1.30 -11.97
C LYS A 12 21.34 2.36 -12.27
N LYS A 13 20.69 2.27 -13.44
CA LYS A 13 19.30 2.71 -13.55
C LYS A 13 18.62 2.09 -12.33
N LYS A 14 18.26 2.92 -11.34
CA LYS A 14 17.39 2.50 -10.23
C LYS A 14 16.29 1.71 -10.93
N ARG A 15 16.23 0.39 -10.74
CA ARG A 15 15.16 -0.42 -11.32
C ARG A 15 13.91 0.19 -10.76
N ILE A 16 13.22 1.00 -11.58
CA ILE A 16 11.87 1.44 -11.28
C ILE A 16 11.16 0.12 -11.02
N TYR A 17 10.70 -0.06 -9.78
CA TYR A 17 10.03 -1.28 -9.36
C TYR A 17 9.03 -1.62 -10.45
N PRO A 18 9.12 -2.80 -11.10
CA PRO A 18 8.51 -3.03 -12.42
C PRO A 18 6.98 -2.85 -12.46
N TYR A 19 6.36 -2.73 -11.29
CA TYR A 19 4.92 -2.57 -11.10
C TYR A 19 4.49 -1.18 -10.62
N LEU A 20 5.42 -0.29 -10.27
CA LEU A 20 5.11 1.07 -9.82
C LEU A 20 5.23 2.07 -10.97
N ARG A 21 4.25 2.97 -11.07
CA ARG A 21 4.37 4.15 -11.93
C ARG A 21 5.50 5.04 -11.43
N LYS A 22 6.18 5.73 -12.33
CA LYS A 22 7.29 6.65 -12.01
C LYS A 22 6.91 7.67 -10.92
N SER A 23 5.75 8.29 -11.03
CA SER A 23 5.24 9.26 -10.03
C SER A 23 4.99 8.63 -8.66
N THR A 24 4.51 7.38 -8.60
CA THR A 24 4.33 6.66 -7.34
C THR A 24 5.68 6.36 -6.68
N ALA A 25 6.68 5.96 -7.46
CA ALA A 25 8.02 5.72 -6.95
C ALA A 25 8.70 7.01 -6.44
N GLU A 26 8.50 8.13 -7.12
CA GLU A 26 8.99 9.45 -6.69
C GLU A 26 8.36 9.89 -5.36
N ASN A 27 7.04 9.74 -5.20
CA ASN A 27 6.35 10.05 -3.94
C ASN A 27 6.83 9.17 -2.78
N LEU A 28 7.02 7.86 -3.02
CA LEU A 28 7.53 6.94 -2.01
C LEU A 28 8.98 7.26 -1.62
N GLU A 29 9.82 7.67 -2.58
CA GLU A 29 11.20 8.08 -2.28
C GLU A 29 11.25 9.35 -1.43
N LEU A 30 10.39 10.35 -1.68
CA LEU A 30 10.30 11.55 -0.85
C LEU A 30 9.89 11.20 0.59
N LEU A 31 8.91 10.33 0.75
CA LEU A 31 8.50 9.85 2.07
C LEU A 31 9.63 9.08 2.76
N ARG A 32 10.31 8.19 2.04
CA ARG A 32 11.46 7.44 2.55
C ARG A 32 12.55 8.36 3.05
N GLN A 33 12.88 9.42 2.31
CA GLN A 33 13.89 10.40 2.74
C GLN A 33 13.49 11.10 4.05
N ALA A 34 12.21 11.42 4.23
CA ALA A 34 11.72 12.02 5.47
C ALA A 34 11.81 11.05 6.66
N VAL A 35 11.36 9.81 6.50
CA VAL A 35 11.37 8.79 7.57
C VAL A 35 12.79 8.31 7.91
N ASN A 36 13.68 8.26 6.92
CA ASN A 36 15.09 7.88 7.10
C ASN A 36 15.88 8.77 8.05
N THR A 37 15.37 9.96 8.40
CA THR A 37 15.95 10.81 9.44
C THR A 37 15.87 10.18 10.84
N GLN A 38 14.93 9.27 11.07
CA GLN A 38 14.68 8.62 12.35
C GLN A 38 15.07 7.13 12.35
N LYS A 39 14.80 6.44 11.24
CA LYS A 39 15.06 5.00 11.09
C LYS A 39 15.33 4.70 9.63
N GLU A 40 16.36 3.92 9.32
CA GLU A 40 16.58 3.46 7.95
C GLU A 40 15.45 2.52 7.52
N VAL A 41 14.73 2.90 6.46
CA VAL A 41 13.60 2.17 5.89
C VAL A 41 13.77 2.11 4.37
N SER A 42 13.43 0.96 3.77
CA SER A 42 13.42 0.79 2.31
C SER A 42 12.08 1.20 1.70
N ILE A 43 12.04 1.42 0.38
CA ILE A 43 10.75 1.65 -0.33
C ILE A 43 9.83 0.44 -0.18
N HIS A 44 10.38 -0.77 -0.07
CA HIS A 44 9.59 -1.99 0.09
C HIS A 44 8.85 -1.99 1.42
N ASP A 45 9.56 -1.70 2.51
CA ASP A 45 8.98 -1.67 3.86
C ASP A 45 7.84 -0.65 3.93
N LEU A 46 8.04 0.55 3.36
CA LEU A 46 6.98 1.56 3.27
C LEU A 46 5.77 1.06 2.46
N ALA A 47 6.02 0.40 1.33
CA ALA A 47 4.93 -0.11 0.49
C ALA A 47 4.14 -1.21 1.21
N GLU A 48 4.81 -2.08 1.97
CA GLU A 48 4.19 -3.10 2.81
C GLU A 48 3.35 -2.45 3.93
N ASP A 49 3.91 -1.49 4.66
CA ASP A 49 3.19 -0.72 5.69
C ASP A 49 1.94 -0.03 5.11
N PHE A 50 2.04 0.55 3.91
CA PHE A 50 0.88 1.14 3.24
C PHE A 50 -0.18 0.09 2.90
N LEU A 51 0.24 -1.07 2.36
CA LEU A 51 -0.67 -2.16 2.01
C LEU A 51 -1.40 -2.68 3.25
N ASP A 52 -0.71 -2.84 4.37
CA ASP A 52 -1.31 -3.24 5.64
C ASP A 52 -2.36 -2.23 6.10
N VAL A 53 -2.03 -0.93 6.09
CA VAL A 53 -2.98 0.12 6.49
C VAL A 53 -4.22 0.13 5.59
N VAL A 54 -4.04 0.08 4.27
CA VAL A 54 -5.18 0.19 3.35
C VAL A 54 -6.05 -1.06 3.33
N THR A 55 -5.48 -2.25 3.53
CA THR A 55 -6.24 -3.50 3.67
C THR A 55 -6.94 -3.63 5.02
N MET A 56 -6.51 -2.85 6.03
CA MET A 56 -7.21 -2.72 7.30
C MET A 56 -8.27 -1.60 7.33
N THR A 57 -8.34 -0.76 6.29
CA THR A 57 -9.22 0.42 6.27
C THR A 57 -10.51 0.15 5.48
N PRO A 58 -11.68 0.02 6.15
CA PRO A 58 -12.93 -0.35 5.46
C PRO A 58 -13.33 0.64 4.36
N ALA A 59 -13.13 1.94 4.59
CA ALA A 59 -13.44 2.99 3.63
C ALA A 59 -12.63 2.83 2.33
N PHE A 60 -11.35 2.46 2.43
CA PHE A 60 -10.50 2.24 1.26
C PHE A 60 -10.90 0.99 0.49
N ILE A 61 -11.19 -0.11 1.19
CA ILE A 61 -11.67 -1.36 0.58
C ILE A 61 -12.97 -1.10 -0.19
N ASN A 62 -13.94 -0.43 0.44
CA ASN A 62 -15.21 -0.11 -0.19
C ASN A 62 -15.03 0.85 -1.38
N TRP A 63 -14.14 1.84 -1.28
CA TRP A 63 -13.79 2.72 -2.41
C TRP A 63 -13.22 1.94 -3.61
N ILE A 64 -12.34 0.96 -3.38
CA ILE A 64 -11.86 0.06 -4.44
C ILE A 64 -13.04 -0.72 -5.05
N GLN A 65 -13.88 -1.31 -4.21
CA GLN A 65 -15.05 -2.06 -4.66
C GLN A 65 -16.00 -1.19 -5.51
N ASP A 66 -16.24 0.07 -5.12
CA ASP A 66 -17.02 1.02 -5.90
C ASP A 66 -16.37 1.36 -7.24
N LYS A 67 -15.05 1.62 -7.24
CA LYS A 67 -14.28 1.90 -8.45
C LYS A 67 -14.40 0.78 -9.49
N TYR A 68 -14.49 -0.47 -9.04
CA TYR A 68 -14.67 -1.66 -9.89
C TYR A 68 -16.13 -2.13 -9.98
N LYS A 69 -17.10 -1.29 -9.57
CA LYS A 69 -18.54 -1.52 -9.69
C LYS A 69 -19.05 -2.80 -9.01
N VAL A 70 -18.45 -3.18 -7.88
CA VAL A 70 -18.95 -4.29 -7.07
C VAL A 70 -20.35 -3.93 -6.51
N PRO A 71 -21.36 -4.80 -6.68
CA PRO A 71 -22.72 -4.54 -6.19
C PRO A 71 -22.80 -4.28 -4.68
N GLY A 72 -23.78 -3.48 -4.24
CA GLY A 72 -24.07 -3.12 -2.83
C GLY A 72 -24.29 -4.30 -1.89
N ASP A 73 -24.87 -5.35 -2.42
CA ASP A 73 -25.27 -6.58 -1.75
C ASP A 73 -24.21 -7.69 -1.85
N HIS A 74 -23.07 -7.42 -2.51
CA HIS A 74 -22.04 -8.44 -2.68
C HIS A 74 -21.52 -8.94 -1.32
N PRO A 75 -21.45 -10.27 -1.07
CA PRO A 75 -21.17 -10.81 0.26
C PRO A 75 -19.80 -10.38 0.82
N LEU A 76 -18.82 -10.12 -0.06
CA LEU A 76 -17.47 -9.65 0.32
C LEU A 76 -17.37 -8.13 0.56
N ARG A 77 -18.47 -7.37 0.49
CA ARG A 77 -18.40 -5.97 0.92
C ARG A 77 -18.12 -5.89 2.41
N VAL A 78 -17.42 -4.85 2.81
CA VAL A 78 -17.02 -4.65 4.19
C VAL A 78 -17.94 -3.63 4.85
N VAL A 79 -18.41 -3.95 6.05
CA VAL A 79 -19.12 -3.01 6.92
C VAL A 79 -18.19 -2.65 8.07
N PRO A 80 -17.97 -1.35 8.35
CA PRO A 80 -17.28 -0.94 9.56
C PRO A 80 -18.16 -1.24 10.75
N VAL A 81 -17.70 -2.12 11.65
CA VAL A 81 -18.39 -2.38 12.92
C VAL A 81 -17.56 -1.81 14.06
N LEU A 82 -18.16 -0.90 14.82
CA LEU A 82 -17.56 -0.35 16.03
C LEU A 82 -17.82 -1.32 17.18
N GLU A 83 -16.78 -2.03 17.60
CA GLU A 83 -16.84 -2.93 18.76
C GLU A 83 -15.78 -2.48 19.76
N ASN A 84 -16.20 -2.13 20.98
CA ASN A 84 -15.30 -1.68 22.05
C ASN A 84 -14.33 -0.55 21.63
N LYS A 85 -14.85 0.47 20.93
CA LYS A 85 -14.08 1.61 20.37
C LYS A 85 -13.02 1.23 19.32
N ARG A 86 -12.98 -0.02 18.85
CA ARG A 86 -12.13 -0.48 17.75
C ARG A 86 -13.00 -0.76 16.53
N CYS A 87 -12.61 -0.23 15.37
CA CYS A 87 -13.26 -0.55 14.11
C CYS A 87 -12.79 -1.94 13.67
N LYS A 88 -13.70 -2.91 13.59
CA LYS A 88 -13.44 -4.21 13.00
C LYS A 88 -13.97 -4.24 11.57
N LEU A 89 -13.23 -4.95 10.71
CA LEU A 89 -13.66 -5.28 9.35
C LEU A 89 -14.56 -6.50 9.44
N ILE A 90 -15.84 -6.35 9.10
CA ILE A 90 -16.78 -7.48 9.02
C ILE A 90 -17.33 -7.52 7.60
N ARG A 91 -17.36 -8.71 6.99
CA ARG A 91 -17.97 -8.89 5.67
C ARG A 91 -19.48 -8.97 5.78
N LEU A 92 -20.21 -8.55 4.74
CA LEU A 92 -21.69 -8.57 4.78
C LEU A 92 -22.26 -9.94 5.14
N PHE A 93 -21.72 -11.03 4.59
CA PHE A 93 -22.19 -12.38 4.92
C PHE A 93 -21.90 -12.78 6.38
N GLU A 94 -20.84 -12.23 7.00
CA GLU A 94 -20.50 -12.47 8.41
C GLU A 94 -21.46 -11.68 9.31
N GLY A 95 -21.79 -10.44 8.94
CA GLY A 95 -22.77 -9.61 9.66
C GLY A 95 -24.19 -10.15 9.62
N GLN A 96 -24.58 -10.85 8.55
CA GLN A 96 -25.90 -11.51 8.45
C GLN A 96 -26.02 -12.72 9.39
N ARG A 97 -24.94 -13.48 9.57
CA ARG A 97 -24.90 -14.65 10.49
C ARG A 97 -25.05 -14.28 11.97
N ILE A 98 -24.69 -13.06 12.37
CA ILE A 98 -24.82 -12.60 13.76
C ILE A 98 -26.28 -12.28 14.12
N LYS A 99 -27.17 -12.08 13.14
CA LYS A 99 -28.58 -11.69 13.34
C LYS A 99 -29.58 -12.85 13.34
N THR A 100 -29.13 -14.07 13.09
CA THR A 100 -29.90 -15.33 13.14
C THR A 100 -29.43 -16.17 14.31
#